data_AF-A0A9P7ZYH3-F1
#
_entry.id   AF-A0A9P7ZYH3-F1
#
_cell.length_a   1.000
_cell.length_b   1.000
_cell.length_c   1.000
_cell.angle_alpha   90.00
_cell.angle_beta   90.00
_cell.angle_gamma   90.00
#
_symmetry.space_group_name_H-M   'P 1'
#
loop_
_entity.id
_entity.type
_entity.pdbx_description
1 polymer ?
#
loop_
_entity_poly.entity_id
_entity_poly.type
_entity_poly.pdbx_seq_one_letter_code
_entity_poly.pdbx_strand_id
1 'polypeptide(L)'
;MGNLQGSWNHKLTHTSAVNELVYKNKWIDSQWELQQLILARLQEFDITPILPAFPGFVPRALVNKFPNAVFKNSSDWSQFPIAHTRVTYVEQTDPLFTDLTIQFLELQQSLNKGVQSHHYLLDLFNELEPACQTPACMKAITTSVTHALQKVDKDAVWVMQGWFLLKDTVWTPEATSAYFEGIRAANGTPFILDLASESLPVWTVTKGFYGYDFGWSVINNYGGAQGLFGKIPDLLTVPFQAFKQYPNMKGMGVTTETVNNNEYIYQLTLGLPWQNPQQTINGTEHLEQFIRRRYGAKKATPLAQDAWNKLSKTVWDCRSGQASQSKSIIEKLPDLNMTEIDKGWLGTVFWYNKTTVVQAWNQLVQSALQEHHGQVPASFKFDLVDTTREILLATVLPALHESLVEGYKAHDVPKVKAYGRQIVALIRDADKVLSTSPFFSFSAWIRDAKESIDPIRGSSQVTFSAATGGASPTKAGYQQFLESNARDLVTWWGPEGTGPPGSLQDYASKQWGGLLTSYYLPRWTLFIKQLEQAAAAKRPWTRTSDNFANLTLARETEWQAEIWGRRGGESLEKTNGQESVEVVREIWAKWRDLAIRVAAGSKA
;
A
#
# COMPACT_ATOMS: atom_id res chain seq x y z
N MET A 1 -5.61 -7.47 -13.53
CA MET A 1 -6.38 -6.22 -13.43
C MET A 1 -6.40 -5.40 -14.73
N GLY A 2 -5.31 -5.32 -15.52
CA GLY A 2 -5.38 -4.73 -16.87
C GLY A 2 -5.31 -3.21 -16.93
N ASN A 3 -4.86 -2.56 -15.86
CA ASN A 3 -4.75 -1.11 -15.76
C ASN A 3 -3.54 -0.56 -16.54
N LEU A 4 -2.44 -1.33 -16.58
CA LEU A 4 -1.15 -0.89 -17.09
C LEU A 4 -0.48 -1.91 -18.00
N GLN A 5 0.42 -1.44 -18.86
CA GLN A 5 1.25 -2.24 -19.75
C GLN A 5 2.62 -1.57 -20.01
N GLY A 6 3.62 -2.37 -20.41
CA GLY A 6 4.94 -1.86 -20.79
C GLY A 6 5.95 -1.84 -19.64
N SER A 7 6.95 -0.96 -19.74
CA SER A 7 8.07 -0.80 -18.81
C SER A 7 8.53 0.65 -18.86
N TRP A 8 8.81 1.26 -17.71
CA TRP A 8 9.33 2.63 -17.60
C TRP A 8 10.37 2.70 -16.48
N ASN A 9 11.49 2.02 -16.68
CA ASN A 9 12.58 2.19 -15.74
C ASN A 9 13.26 3.52 -16.03
N HIS A 10 13.39 4.34 -14.99
CA HIS A 10 14.15 5.58 -15.06
C HIS A 10 15.53 5.26 -15.56
N LYS A 11 15.90 5.94 -16.65
CA LYS A 11 17.14 5.76 -17.42
C LYS A 11 18.24 5.17 -16.55
N LEU A 12 18.43 3.85 -16.66
CA LEU A 12 19.57 3.15 -16.08
C LEU A 12 20.81 3.76 -16.73
N THR A 13 21.31 4.83 -16.12
CA THR A 13 22.57 5.54 -16.36
C THR A 13 23.08 5.46 -17.80
N HIS A 14 22.76 6.43 -18.65
CA HIS A 14 23.47 6.80 -19.90
C HIS A 14 23.95 5.69 -20.86
N THR A 15 23.53 4.44 -20.68
CA THR A 15 23.98 3.30 -21.45
C THR A 15 22.85 2.91 -22.38
N SER A 16 23.04 3.26 -23.65
CA SER A 16 22.22 2.75 -24.73
C SER A 16 22.20 1.22 -24.67
N ALA A 17 21.00 0.66 -24.51
CA ALA A 17 20.67 -0.76 -24.70
C ALA A 17 21.24 -1.75 -23.66
N VAL A 18 20.86 -1.61 -22.39
CA VAL A 18 20.76 -2.80 -21.54
C VAL A 18 19.54 -3.59 -22.00
N ASN A 19 19.74 -4.85 -22.43
CA ASN A 19 18.64 -5.72 -22.84
C ASN A 19 17.85 -6.19 -21.61
N GLU A 20 16.86 -5.39 -21.20
CA GLU A 20 15.96 -5.72 -20.08
C GLU A 20 15.27 -7.08 -20.25
N LEU A 21 15.13 -7.59 -21.48
CA LEU A 21 14.51 -8.88 -21.74
C LEU A 21 15.22 -10.02 -21.02
N VAL A 22 16.55 -9.97 -20.91
CA VAL A 22 17.30 -11.02 -20.20
C VAL A 22 16.97 -11.00 -18.70
N TYR A 23 16.85 -9.81 -18.11
CA TYR A 23 16.45 -9.67 -16.70
C TYR A 23 15.00 -10.12 -16.48
N LYS A 24 14.09 -9.77 -17.40
CA LYS A 24 12.68 -10.17 -17.35
C LYS A 24 12.50 -11.69 -17.47
N ASN A 25 13.23 -12.35 -18.36
CA ASN A 25 13.18 -13.81 -18.49
C ASN A 25 13.70 -14.50 -17.21
N LYS A 26 14.83 -14.00 -16.66
CA LYS A 26 15.35 -14.53 -15.39
C LYS A 26 14.39 -14.33 -14.22
N TRP A 27 13.69 -13.19 -14.19
CA TRP A 27 12.62 -12.96 -13.23
C TRP A 27 11.51 -14.03 -13.38
N ILE A 28 11.00 -14.25 -14.59
CA ILE A 28 9.95 -15.24 -14.87
C ILE A 28 10.34 -16.63 -14.34
N ASP A 29 11.55 -17.10 -14.67
CA ASP A 29 12.02 -18.42 -14.22
C ASP A 29 12.10 -18.49 -12.68
N SER A 30 12.64 -17.46 -12.03
CA SER A 30 12.73 -17.40 -10.57
C SER A 30 11.37 -17.37 -9.87
N GLN A 31 10.38 -16.66 -10.45
CA GLN A 31 9.04 -16.61 -9.88
C GLN A 31 8.28 -17.92 -10.09
N TRP A 32 8.51 -18.61 -11.21
CA TRP A 32 7.96 -19.95 -11.39
C TRP A 32 8.53 -20.93 -10.35
N GLU A 33 9.84 -20.92 -10.10
CA GLU A 33 10.44 -21.75 -9.04
C GLU A 33 9.86 -21.44 -7.65
N LEU A 34 9.72 -20.16 -7.31
CA LEU A 34 9.10 -19.72 -6.06
C LEU A 34 7.65 -20.21 -5.94
N GLN A 35 6.87 -20.08 -7.01
CA GLN A 35 5.49 -20.54 -7.07
C GLN A 35 5.39 -22.04 -6.74
N GLN A 36 6.30 -22.87 -7.25
CA GLN A 36 6.27 -24.30 -6.93
C GLN A 36 6.48 -24.58 -5.44
N LEU A 37 7.36 -23.82 -4.78
CA LEU A 37 7.60 -23.94 -3.34
C LEU A 37 6.39 -23.46 -2.53
N ILE A 38 5.75 -22.37 -2.96
CA ILE A 38 4.53 -21.85 -2.32
C ILE A 38 3.40 -22.86 -2.45
N LEU A 39 3.11 -23.34 -3.65
CA LEU A 39 2.03 -24.30 -3.89
C LEU A 39 2.23 -25.60 -3.10
N ALA A 40 3.45 -26.14 -3.06
CA ALA A 40 3.76 -27.31 -2.24
C ALA A 40 3.47 -27.05 -0.75
N ARG A 41 3.89 -25.89 -0.21
CA ARG A 41 3.63 -25.53 1.18
C ARG A 41 2.14 -25.29 1.48
N LEU A 42 1.40 -24.71 0.55
CA LEU A 42 -0.06 -24.55 0.70
C LEU A 42 -0.75 -25.91 0.76
N GLN A 43 -0.34 -26.85 -0.11
CA GLN A 43 -0.86 -28.21 -0.10
C GLN A 43 -0.52 -28.97 1.20
N GLU A 44 0.70 -28.80 1.74
CA GLU A 44 1.09 -29.37 3.05
C GLU A 44 0.18 -28.93 4.21
N PHE A 45 -0.42 -27.74 4.11
CA PHE A 45 -1.30 -27.17 5.14
C PHE A 45 -2.79 -27.23 4.77
N ASP A 46 -3.15 -27.89 3.67
CA ASP A 46 -4.53 -27.94 3.16
C ASP A 46 -5.12 -26.53 2.91
N ILE A 47 -4.28 -25.60 2.47
CA ILE A 47 -4.68 -24.24 2.08
C ILE A 47 -4.98 -24.26 0.58
N THR A 48 -6.21 -23.93 0.20
CA THR A 48 -6.61 -23.83 -1.21
C THR A 48 -6.01 -22.57 -1.85
N PRO A 49 -5.11 -22.68 -2.85
CA PRO A 49 -4.61 -21.52 -3.56
C PRO A 49 -5.68 -20.97 -4.51
N ILE A 50 -5.80 -19.65 -4.61
CA ILE A 50 -6.57 -19.01 -5.67
C ILE A 50 -5.60 -18.70 -6.80
N LEU A 51 -5.78 -19.35 -7.94
CA LEU A 51 -4.89 -19.21 -9.09
C LEU A 51 -5.44 -18.18 -10.09
N PRO A 52 -4.61 -17.51 -10.91
CA PRO A 52 -5.13 -16.55 -11.88
C PRO A 52 -5.92 -17.26 -12.99
N ALA A 53 -6.87 -16.57 -13.64
CA ALA A 53 -7.41 -16.96 -14.95
C ALA A 53 -7.27 -15.81 -15.96
N PHE A 54 -7.47 -16.10 -17.24
CA PHE A 54 -7.31 -15.12 -18.32
C PHE A 54 -8.46 -14.09 -18.33
N PRO A 55 -8.19 -12.80 -18.04
CA PRO A 55 -9.23 -11.77 -17.98
C PRO A 55 -9.52 -11.10 -19.34
N GLY A 56 -8.79 -11.48 -20.39
CA GLY A 56 -8.96 -10.93 -21.76
C GLY A 56 -7.87 -9.93 -22.18
N PHE A 57 -7.09 -9.38 -21.25
CA PHE A 57 -6.03 -8.40 -21.57
C PHE A 57 -4.86 -9.03 -22.32
N VAL A 58 -4.44 -8.39 -23.41
CA VAL A 58 -3.44 -8.89 -24.36
C VAL A 58 -2.52 -7.78 -24.85
N PRO A 59 -1.29 -8.12 -25.32
CA PRO A 59 -0.44 -7.15 -25.98
C PRO A 59 -1.10 -6.58 -27.24
N ARG A 60 -0.89 -5.29 -27.51
CA ARG A 60 -1.39 -4.60 -28.73
C ARG A 60 -1.04 -5.32 -30.03
N ALA A 61 0.10 -6.00 -30.07
CA ALA A 61 0.55 -6.74 -31.24
C ALA A 61 -0.34 -7.95 -31.60
N LEU A 62 -1.17 -8.44 -30.67
CA LEU A 62 -2.01 -9.63 -30.89
C LEU A 62 -3.10 -9.38 -31.96
N VAL A 63 -3.53 -8.12 -32.13
CA VAL A 63 -4.48 -7.70 -33.16
C VAL A 63 -4.02 -8.11 -34.57
N ASN A 64 -2.71 -8.01 -34.83
CA ASN A 64 -2.14 -8.37 -36.13
C ASN A 64 -2.16 -9.88 -36.39
N LYS A 65 -2.19 -10.70 -35.33
CA LYS A 65 -2.20 -12.16 -35.43
C LYS A 65 -3.61 -12.72 -35.62
N PHE A 66 -4.62 -12.03 -35.07
CA PHE A 66 -6.02 -12.45 -35.14
C PHE A 66 -6.92 -11.31 -35.67
N PRO A 67 -6.75 -10.90 -36.95
CA PRO A 67 -7.39 -9.69 -37.47
C PRO A 67 -8.93 -9.75 -37.50
N ASN A 68 -9.53 -10.94 -37.38
CA ASN A 68 -10.98 -11.14 -37.38
C ASN A 68 -11.61 -11.17 -35.97
N ALA A 69 -10.79 -11.18 -34.92
CA ALA A 69 -11.29 -11.15 -33.55
C ALA A 69 -11.63 -9.72 -33.12
N VAL A 70 -12.59 -9.57 -32.20
CA VAL A 70 -13.01 -8.29 -31.66
C VAL A 70 -12.08 -7.91 -30.50
N PHE A 71 -11.27 -6.87 -30.72
CA PHE A 71 -10.46 -6.25 -29.68
C PHE A 71 -11.01 -4.89 -29.28
N LYS A 72 -10.88 -4.55 -28.00
CA LYS A 72 -11.16 -3.24 -27.44
C LYS A 72 -9.97 -2.77 -26.59
N ASN A 73 -10.00 -1.51 -26.17
CA ASN A 73 -9.04 -0.97 -25.22
C ASN A 73 -9.79 -0.58 -23.95
N SER A 74 -9.19 -0.84 -22.79
CA SER A 74 -9.72 -0.37 -21.51
C SER A 74 -9.74 1.16 -21.43
N SER A 75 -10.51 1.69 -20.47
CA SER A 75 -10.51 3.12 -20.15
C SER A 75 -9.14 3.60 -19.68
N ASP A 76 -8.93 4.91 -19.71
CA ASP A 76 -7.74 5.52 -19.10
C ASP A 76 -7.73 5.22 -17.59
N TRP A 77 -6.54 4.93 -17.06
CA TRP A 77 -6.38 4.66 -15.63
C TRP A 77 -5.32 5.58 -15.03
N SER A 78 -5.69 6.29 -13.96
CA SER A 78 -4.82 7.18 -13.17
C SER A 78 -3.99 8.18 -13.98
N GLN A 79 -4.52 8.64 -15.13
CA GLN A 79 -3.87 9.58 -16.04
C GLN A 79 -2.50 9.11 -16.57
N PHE A 80 -2.27 7.80 -16.61
CA PHE A 80 -1.07 7.25 -17.22
C PHE A 80 -1.00 7.60 -18.71
N PRO A 81 0.20 7.81 -19.27
CA PRO A 81 0.36 7.97 -20.71
C PRO A 81 -0.24 6.78 -21.45
N ILE A 82 -0.88 7.04 -22.60
CA ILE A 82 -1.55 6.01 -23.40
C ILE A 82 -0.61 4.85 -23.73
N ALA A 83 0.71 5.06 -23.85
CA ALA A 83 1.67 3.98 -24.05
C ALA A 83 1.62 2.91 -22.94
N HIS A 84 1.27 3.32 -21.72
CA HIS A 84 1.33 2.53 -20.49
C HIS A 84 -0.02 2.17 -19.88
N THR A 85 -1.14 2.66 -20.43
CA THR A 85 -2.51 2.29 -20.02
C THR A 85 -3.37 2.00 -21.26
N ARG A 86 -4.71 2.01 -21.14
CA ARG A 86 -5.65 1.59 -22.20
C ARG A 86 -5.26 0.25 -22.78
N VAL A 87 -5.11 -0.73 -21.89
CA VAL A 87 -4.63 -2.06 -22.24
C VAL A 87 -5.64 -2.70 -23.20
N THR A 88 -5.13 -3.26 -24.29
CA THR A 88 -5.96 -3.96 -25.27
C THR A 88 -6.48 -5.24 -24.66
N TYR A 89 -7.74 -5.57 -24.91
CA TYR A 89 -8.35 -6.84 -24.50
C TYR A 89 -9.19 -7.44 -25.61
N VAL A 90 -9.25 -8.76 -25.65
CA VAL A 90 -10.19 -9.52 -26.49
C VAL A 90 -11.57 -9.42 -25.84
N GLU A 91 -12.59 -9.02 -26.59
CA GLU A 91 -13.96 -8.97 -26.08
C GLU A 91 -14.38 -10.35 -25.56
N GLN A 92 -14.96 -10.41 -24.38
CA GLN A 92 -15.25 -11.67 -23.69
C GLN A 92 -16.24 -12.55 -24.45
N THR A 93 -17.08 -11.97 -25.31
CA THR A 93 -18.04 -12.69 -26.16
C THR A 93 -17.43 -13.16 -27.49
N ASP A 94 -16.19 -12.79 -27.80
CA ASP A 94 -15.49 -13.27 -29.00
C ASP A 94 -14.97 -14.71 -28.78
N PRO A 95 -15.08 -15.62 -29.77
CA PRO A 95 -14.56 -16.99 -29.63
C PRO A 95 -13.09 -17.07 -29.24
N LEU A 96 -12.26 -16.12 -29.66
CA LEU A 96 -10.83 -16.07 -29.30
C LEU A 96 -10.64 -15.93 -27.79
N PHE A 97 -11.55 -15.28 -27.07
CA PHE A 97 -11.47 -15.19 -25.60
C PHE A 97 -11.55 -16.57 -24.96
N THR A 98 -12.49 -17.41 -25.40
CA THR A 98 -12.64 -18.79 -24.92
C THR A 98 -11.40 -19.61 -25.25
N ASP A 99 -10.89 -19.53 -26.48
CA ASP A 99 -9.70 -20.29 -26.91
C ASP A 99 -8.44 -19.92 -26.11
N LEU A 100 -8.26 -18.63 -25.81
CA LEU A 100 -7.14 -18.15 -25.00
C LEU A 100 -7.31 -18.51 -23.52
N THR A 101 -8.55 -18.53 -23.01
CA THR A 101 -8.85 -18.98 -21.64
C THR A 101 -8.48 -20.44 -21.45
N ILE A 102 -8.87 -21.29 -22.41
CA ILE A 102 -8.53 -22.72 -22.39
C ILE A 102 -7.01 -22.90 -22.38
N GLN A 103 -6.30 -22.30 -23.34
CA GLN A 103 -4.85 -22.39 -23.43
C GLN A 103 -4.13 -21.87 -22.18
N PHE A 104 -4.61 -20.77 -21.59
CA PHE A 104 -4.01 -20.20 -20.38
C PHE A 104 -4.15 -21.15 -19.19
N LEU A 105 -5.34 -21.71 -18.96
CA LEU A 105 -5.59 -22.61 -17.84
C LEU A 105 -4.91 -23.97 -18.02
N GLU A 106 -4.91 -24.54 -19.23
CA GLU A 106 -4.19 -25.78 -19.53
C GLU A 106 -2.68 -25.61 -19.33
N LEU A 107 -2.10 -24.50 -19.79
CA LEU A 107 -0.70 -24.19 -19.57
C LEU A 107 -0.41 -24.06 -18.07
N GLN A 108 -1.23 -23.29 -17.34
CA GLN A 108 -1.08 -23.12 -15.90
C GLN A 108 -1.12 -24.47 -15.16
N GLN A 109 -2.10 -25.32 -15.46
CA GLN A 109 -2.23 -26.65 -14.86
C GLN A 109 -1.00 -27.51 -15.14
N SER A 110 -0.47 -27.48 -16.37
CA SER A 110 0.76 -28.21 -16.72
C SER A 110 2.00 -27.73 -15.96
N LEU A 111 2.08 -26.42 -15.66
CA LEU A 111 3.22 -25.79 -14.99
C LEU A 111 3.20 -25.95 -13.48
N ASN A 112 2.04 -26.22 -12.87
CA ASN A 112 1.84 -26.31 -11.42
C ASN A 112 2.07 -27.74 -10.85
N LYS A 113 2.71 -28.63 -11.60
CA LYS A 113 3.16 -29.97 -11.17
C LYS A 113 2.09 -30.80 -10.44
N GLY A 114 0.83 -30.69 -10.89
CA GLY A 114 -0.29 -31.45 -10.35
C GLY A 114 -1.04 -30.80 -9.20
N VAL A 115 -0.65 -29.60 -8.75
CA VAL A 115 -1.48 -28.81 -7.82
C VAL A 115 -2.67 -28.24 -8.60
N GLN A 116 -3.85 -28.75 -8.27
CA GLN A 116 -5.12 -28.27 -8.81
C GLN A 116 -5.75 -27.28 -7.85
N SER A 117 -6.37 -26.24 -8.41
CA SER A 117 -7.34 -25.41 -7.71
C SER A 117 -8.56 -25.31 -8.57
N HIS A 118 -9.73 -25.32 -7.95
CA HIS A 118 -10.98 -24.95 -8.61
C HIS A 118 -11.27 -23.45 -8.47
N HIS A 119 -10.42 -22.68 -7.80
CA HIS A 119 -10.64 -21.25 -7.53
C HIS A 119 -9.75 -20.38 -8.42
N TYR A 120 -10.40 -19.59 -9.28
CA TYR A 120 -9.72 -18.77 -10.27
C TYR A 120 -10.02 -17.28 -10.09
N LEU A 121 -8.98 -16.48 -9.81
CA LEU A 121 -9.07 -15.03 -9.74
C LEU A 121 -9.12 -14.43 -11.16
N LEU A 122 -10.21 -13.73 -11.47
CA LEU A 122 -10.40 -13.07 -12.75
C LEU A 122 -11.19 -11.76 -12.56
N ASP A 123 -10.49 -10.63 -12.70
CA ASP A 123 -11.08 -9.30 -12.61
C ASP A 123 -11.13 -8.64 -14.00
N LEU A 124 -12.33 -8.35 -14.47
CA LEU A 124 -12.58 -7.74 -15.78
C LEU A 124 -12.44 -6.21 -15.75
N PHE A 125 -12.92 -5.58 -14.66
CA PHE A 125 -13.18 -4.15 -14.63
C PHE A 125 -12.66 -3.46 -13.36
N ASN A 126 -11.62 -4.01 -12.73
CA ASN A 126 -11.05 -3.40 -11.51
C ASN A 126 -10.49 -2.01 -11.82
N GLU A 127 -11.21 -0.97 -11.37
CA GLU A 127 -10.96 0.45 -11.67
C GLU A 127 -10.97 0.80 -13.18
N LEU A 128 -11.60 -0.03 -13.99
CA LEU A 128 -11.76 0.18 -15.43
C LEU A 128 -13.24 0.30 -15.77
N GLU A 129 -13.57 1.16 -16.74
CA GLU A 129 -14.93 1.28 -17.22
C GLU A 129 -15.19 0.25 -18.33
N PRO A 130 -16.28 -0.53 -18.25
CA PRO A 130 -16.70 -1.37 -19.35
C PRO A 130 -17.00 -0.53 -20.59
N ALA A 131 -16.57 -0.99 -21.76
CA ALA A 131 -16.85 -0.33 -23.04
C ALA A 131 -18.36 -0.26 -23.38
N CYS A 132 -19.19 -1.01 -22.67
CA CYS A 132 -20.62 -1.14 -22.88
C CYS A 132 -21.26 -1.49 -21.53
N GLN A 133 -22.32 -0.77 -21.15
CA GLN A 133 -22.95 -0.87 -19.82
C GLN A 133 -24.43 -1.27 -19.86
N THR A 134 -24.95 -1.67 -21.03
CA THR A 134 -26.35 -2.11 -21.10
C THR A 134 -26.53 -3.45 -20.37
N PRO A 135 -27.69 -3.71 -19.75
CA PRO A 135 -27.95 -4.98 -19.07
C PRO A 135 -27.70 -6.22 -19.96
N ALA A 136 -28.13 -6.18 -21.22
CA ALA A 136 -27.91 -7.28 -22.17
C ALA A 136 -26.42 -7.58 -22.40
N CYS A 137 -25.60 -6.53 -22.45
CA CYS A 137 -24.18 -6.61 -22.66
C CYS A 137 -23.43 -7.14 -21.43
N MET A 138 -23.74 -6.62 -20.23
CA MET A 138 -23.21 -7.11 -18.97
C MET A 138 -23.48 -8.60 -18.78
N LYS A 139 -24.72 -9.01 -19.05
CA LYS A 139 -25.14 -10.40 -18.99
C LYS A 139 -24.37 -11.28 -19.98
N ALA A 140 -24.24 -10.85 -21.23
CA ALA A 140 -23.52 -11.61 -22.25
C ALA A 140 -22.03 -11.80 -21.91
N ILE A 141 -21.38 -10.75 -21.41
CA ILE A 141 -19.97 -10.79 -20.99
C ILE A 141 -19.77 -11.85 -19.92
N THR A 142 -20.52 -11.80 -18.82
CA THR A 142 -20.31 -12.73 -17.70
C THR A 142 -20.76 -14.15 -18.01
N THR A 143 -21.84 -14.34 -18.79
CA THR A 143 -22.22 -15.66 -19.33
C THR A 143 -21.07 -16.27 -20.13
N SER A 144 -20.42 -15.50 -21.01
CA SER A 144 -19.31 -16.00 -21.83
C SER A 144 -18.09 -16.37 -20.99
N VAL A 145 -17.71 -15.53 -20.02
CA VAL A 145 -16.60 -15.82 -19.10
C VAL A 145 -16.86 -17.08 -18.29
N THR A 146 -18.06 -17.23 -17.72
CA THR A 146 -18.43 -18.43 -16.97
C THR A 146 -18.32 -19.69 -17.83
N HIS A 147 -18.88 -19.68 -19.04
CA HIS A 147 -18.76 -20.83 -19.95
C HIS A 147 -17.30 -21.13 -20.32
N ALA A 148 -16.46 -20.11 -20.53
CA ALA A 148 -15.05 -20.30 -20.87
C ALA A 148 -14.28 -21.01 -19.74
N LEU A 149 -14.50 -20.64 -18.48
CA LEU A 149 -13.92 -21.34 -17.33
C LEU A 149 -14.41 -22.80 -17.25
N GLN A 150 -15.72 -23.01 -17.40
CA GLN A 150 -16.36 -24.34 -17.35
C GLN A 150 -15.91 -25.31 -18.46
N LYS A 151 -15.33 -24.81 -19.55
CA LYS A 151 -14.75 -25.66 -20.60
C LYS A 151 -13.51 -26.41 -20.13
N VAL A 152 -12.76 -25.85 -19.19
CA VAL A 152 -11.54 -26.45 -18.63
C VAL A 152 -11.85 -27.14 -17.31
N ASP A 153 -12.64 -26.50 -16.45
CA ASP A 153 -12.94 -26.97 -15.11
C ASP A 153 -14.42 -26.77 -14.80
N LYS A 154 -15.18 -27.87 -14.74
CA LYS A 154 -16.63 -27.83 -14.50
C LYS A 154 -16.99 -27.37 -13.10
N ASP A 155 -16.06 -27.49 -12.16
CA ASP A 155 -16.22 -27.10 -10.75
C ASP A 155 -15.59 -25.71 -10.48
N ALA A 156 -15.24 -24.97 -11.54
CA ALA A 156 -14.61 -23.67 -11.44
C ALA A 156 -15.44 -22.67 -10.60
N VAL A 157 -14.81 -22.18 -9.54
CA VAL A 157 -15.22 -21.04 -8.75
C VAL A 157 -14.55 -19.79 -9.32
N TRP A 158 -15.36 -18.88 -9.84
CA TRP A 158 -14.89 -17.58 -10.32
C TRP A 158 -14.72 -16.63 -9.13
N VAL A 159 -13.48 -16.52 -8.65
CA VAL A 159 -13.12 -15.54 -7.62
C VAL A 159 -12.96 -14.17 -8.26
N MET A 160 -13.60 -13.14 -7.69
CA MET A 160 -13.48 -11.76 -8.16
C MET A 160 -13.44 -10.76 -7.01
N GLN A 161 -12.78 -9.64 -7.24
CA GLN A 161 -12.77 -8.51 -6.32
C GLN A 161 -14.02 -7.65 -6.51
N GLY A 162 -14.72 -7.33 -5.42
CA GLY A 162 -15.93 -6.50 -5.45
C GLY A 162 -15.68 -4.99 -5.63
N TRP A 163 -14.42 -4.54 -5.63
CA TRP A 163 -14.04 -3.12 -5.59
C TRP A 163 -14.61 -2.29 -6.75
N PHE A 164 -14.68 -2.87 -7.95
CA PHE A 164 -15.19 -2.15 -9.12
C PHE A 164 -16.63 -1.62 -8.94
N LEU A 165 -17.43 -2.28 -8.09
CA LEU A 165 -18.83 -1.92 -7.81
C LEU A 165 -18.99 -0.64 -6.99
N LEU A 166 -17.92 -0.10 -6.42
CA LEU A 166 -17.96 1.17 -5.67
C LEU A 166 -18.20 2.38 -6.57
N LYS A 167 -17.91 2.28 -7.87
CA LYS A 167 -18.12 3.37 -8.83
C LYS A 167 -19.58 3.39 -9.29
N ASP A 168 -20.46 3.93 -8.47
CA ASP A 168 -21.92 3.98 -8.69
C ASP A 168 -22.35 4.69 -9.98
N THR A 169 -21.54 5.63 -10.49
CA THR A 169 -21.75 6.28 -11.79
C THR A 169 -21.61 5.34 -12.99
N VAL A 170 -21.00 4.17 -12.79
CA VAL A 170 -20.76 3.13 -13.82
C VAL A 170 -21.55 1.85 -13.48
N TRP A 171 -21.53 1.46 -12.21
CA TRP A 171 -22.14 0.23 -11.71
C TRP A 171 -23.46 0.53 -11.01
N THR A 172 -24.47 0.89 -11.82
CA THR A 172 -25.83 1.09 -11.33
C THR A 172 -26.44 -0.24 -10.87
N PRO A 173 -27.51 -0.23 -10.05
CA PRO A 173 -28.20 -1.45 -9.65
C PRO A 173 -28.59 -2.35 -10.82
N GLU A 174 -29.02 -1.78 -11.94
CA GLU A 174 -29.40 -2.52 -13.15
C GLU A 174 -28.19 -3.19 -13.82
N ALA A 175 -27.08 -2.45 -13.98
CA ALA A 175 -25.85 -2.97 -14.58
C ALA A 175 -25.23 -4.08 -13.72
N THR A 176 -25.14 -3.83 -12.40
CA THR A 176 -24.63 -4.82 -11.43
C THR A 176 -25.52 -6.06 -11.39
N SER A 177 -26.84 -5.90 -11.34
CA SER A 177 -27.75 -7.04 -11.33
C SER A 177 -27.61 -7.87 -12.61
N ALA A 178 -27.52 -7.23 -13.78
CA ALA A 178 -27.34 -7.92 -15.06
C ALA A 178 -25.99 -8.65 -15.16
N TYR A 179 -24.91 -8.09 -14.60
CA TYR A 179 -23.60 -8.73 -14.50
C TYR A 179 -23.72 -10.07 -13.75
N PHE A 180 -24.34 -10.08 -12.57
CA PHE A 180 -24.54 -11.29 -11.78
C PHE A 180 -25.56 -12.26 -12.41
N GLU A 181 -26.59 -11.76 -13.10
CA GLU A 181 -27.52 -12.62 -13.84
C GLU A 181 -26.86 -13.42 -14.95
N GLY A 182 -25.85 -12.88 -15.63
CA GLY A 182 -25.15 -13.62 -16.68
C GLY A 182 -24.37 -14.81 -16.13
N ILE A 183 -23.79 -14.67 -14.95
CA ILE A 183 -23.16 -15.78 -14.21
C ILE A 183 -24.22 -16.83 -13.85
N ARG A 184 -25.40 -16.39 -13.37
CA ARG A 184 -26.52 -17.29 -13.02
C ARG A 184 -27.02 -18.08 -14.21
N ALA A 185 -27.20 -17.42 -15.35
CA ALA A 185 -27.70 -18.03 -16.58
C ALA A 185 -26.76 -19.11 -17.11
N ALA A 186 -25.46 -19.01 -16.83
CA ALA A 186 -24.43 -19.97 -17.17
C ALA A 186 -24.19 -21.04 -16.07
N ASN A 187 -25.02 -21.08 -15.03
CA ASN A 187 -24.83 -21.94 -13.85
C ASN A 187 -23.43 -21.77 -13.22
N GLY A 188 -22.90 -20.55 -13.20
CA GLY A 188 -21.61 -20.24 -12.61
C GLY A 188 -21.65 -20.12 -11.09
N THR A 189 -20.51 -20.41 -10.47
CA THR A 189 -20.29 -20.31 -9.02
C THR A 189 -19.26 -19.22 -8.75
N PRO A 190 -19.64 -17.94 -8.58
CA PRO A 190 -18.69 -16.91 -8.21
C PRO A 190 -18.43 -16.90 -6.71
N PHE A 191 -17.23 -16.46 -6.33
CA PHE A 191 -16.91 -16.08 -4.96
C PHE A 191 -16.42 -14.63 -4.95
N ILE A 192 -17.15 -13.74 -4.26
CA ILE A 192 -16.83 -12.31 -4.27
C ILE A 192 -15.99 -11.95 -3.05
N LEU A 193 -14.82 -11.36 -3.28
CA LEU A 193 -14.02 -10.74 -2.23
C LEU A 193 -14.54 -9.31 -2.03
N ASP A 194 -15.31 -9.07 -0.97
CA ASP A 194 -15.68 -7.70 -0.59
C ASP A 194 -14.48 -7.02 0.08
N LEU A 195 -13.65 -6.39 -0.76
CA LEU A 195 -12.27 -6.03 -0.43
C LEU A 195 -12.15 -5.09 0.77
N ALA A 196 -13.10 -4.19 0.99
CA ALA A 196 -12.97 -3.12 1.97
C ALA A 196 -14.20 -3.11 2.90
N SER A 197 -14.60 -4.28 3.39
CA SER A 197 -15.88 -4.45 4.08
C SER A 197 -16.00 -3.63 5.37
N GLU A 198 -14.87 -3.25 5.99
CA GLU A 198 -14.82 -2.44 7.20
C GLU A 198 -14.95 -0.92 6.92
N SER A 199 -14.80 -0.50 5.67
CA SER A 199 -14.72 0.92 5.32
C SER A 199 -15.63 1.32 4.16
N LEU A 200 -15.75 0.48 3.14
CA LEU A 200 -16.51 0.68 1.91
C LEU A 200 -17.29 -0.61 1.55
N PRO A 201 -18.32 -0.99 2.35
CA PRO A 201 -18.96 -2.30 2.27
C PRO A 201 -19.90 -2.45 1.05
N VAL A 202 -19.46 -3.15 0.02
CA VAL A 202 -20.25 -3.41 -1.20
C VAL A 202 -21.40 -4.39 -0.93
N TRP A 203 -21.23 -5.31 0.03
CA TRP A 203 -22.25 -6.27 0.43
C TRP A 203 -23.56 -5.59 0.88
N THR A 204 -23.49 -4.36 1.40
CA THR A 204 -24.70 -3.64 1.86
C THR A 204 -25.58 -3.21 0.69
N VAL A 205 -25.00 -2.57 -0.33
CA VAL A 205 -25.72 -2.03 -1.49
C VAL A 205 -26.15 -3.13 -2.45
N THR A 206 -25.42 -4.24 -2.50
CA THR A 206 -25.75 -5.43 -3.31
C THR A 206 -26.65 -6.43 -2.58
N LYS A 207 -27.04 -6.14 -1.33
CA LYS A 207 -27.85 -7.01 -0.46
C LYS A 207 -27.28 -8.42 -0.37
N GLY A 208 -26.00 -8.50 -0.03
CA GLY A 208 -25.22 -9.74 0.00
C GLY A 208 -25.01 -10.32 -1.40
N PHE A 209 -24.52 -9.50 -2.34
CA PHE A 209 -24.16 -9.91 -3.71
C PHE A 209 -25.24 -10.75 -4.42
N TYR A 210 -26.51 -10.36 -4.26
CA TYR A 210 -27.65 -11.03 -4.89
C TYR A 210 -27.72 -12.55 -4.58
N GLY A 211 -27.26 -12.94 -3.39
CA GLY A 211 -27.26 -14.31 -2.89
C GLY A 211 -26.04 -15.15 -3.27
N TYR A 212 -25.06 -14.60 -3.99
CA TYR A 212 -23.80 -15.29 -4.29
C TYR A 212 -22.84 -15.30 -3.10
N ASP A 213 -22.00 -16.33 -3.03
CA ASP A 213 -21.06 -16.49 -1.94
C ASP A 213 -20.02 -15.36 -1.94
N PHE A 214 -19.75 -14.80 -0.76
CA PHE A 214 -18.78 -13.72 -0.59
C PHE A 214 -17.97 -13.84 0.70
N GLY A 215 -16.78 -13.24 0.69
CA GLY A 215 -15.91 -13.07 1.85
C GLY A 215 -15.90 -11.63 2.31
N TRP A 216 -16.13 -11.41 3.61
CA TRP A 216 -16.01 -10.10 4.25
C TRP A 216 -14.53 -9.83 4.58
N SER A 217 -13.94 -8.76 4.08
CA SER A 217 -12.50 -8.55 4.21
C SER A 217 -12.13 -7.19 4.80
N VAL A 218 -10.99 -7.15 5.48
CA VAL A 218 -10.37 -5.92 5.99
C VAL A 218 -9.22 -5.52 5.07
N ILE A 219 -9.36 -4.38 4.42
CA ILE A 219 -8.26 -3.78 3.66
C ILE A 219 -7.32 -3.00 4.58
N ASN A 220 -7.86 -2.10 5.40
CA ASN A 220 -7.20 -1.24 6.39
C ASN A 220 -6.06 -0.33 5.89
N ASN A 221 -5.25 -0.75 4.93
CA ASN A 221 -4.07 -0.04 4.48
C ASN A 221 -4.01 0.05 2.95
N TYR A 222 -3.83 1.28 2.48
CA TYR A 222 -3.66 1.62 1.07
C TYR A 222 -2.25 2.19 0.82
N GLY A 223 -1.63 1.76 -0.27
CA GLY A 223 -0.29 2.12 -0.72
C GLY A 223 0.84 1.70 0.22
N GLY A 224 0.56 1.07 1.36
CA GLY A 224 1.55 0.96 2.43
C GLY A 224 1.88 2.28 3.09
N ALA A 225 1.02 3.29 2.99
CA ALA A 225 1.21 4.53 3.72
C ALA A 225 1.22 4.23 5.23
N GLN A 226 2.15 4.84 5.95
CA GLN A 226 2.31 4.59 7.38
C GLN A 226 1.44 5.53 8.20
N GLY A 227 0.91 5.01 9.31
CA GLY A 227 -0.05 5.69 10.17
C GLY A 227 -0.83 4.68 11.00
N LEU A 228 -1.16 5.06 12.23
CA LEU A 228 -1.97 4.22 13.10
C LEU A 228 -3.45 4.41 12.74
N PHE A 229 -4.10 3.35 12.26
CA PHE A 229 -5.49 3.37 11.79
C PHE A 229 -6.18 2.03 12.03
N GLY A 230 -7.45 2.11 12.39
CA GLY A 230 -8.34 0.97 12.53
C GLY A 230 -9.73 1.37 13.02
N LYS A 231 -10.65 0.40 12.98
CA LYS A 231 -12.04 0.55 13.42
C LYS A 231 -12.45 -0.59 14.34
N ILE A 232 -11.74 -0.76 15.46
CA ILE A 232 -11.93 -1.89 16.38
C ILE A 232 -13.42 -2.11 16.75
N PRO A 233 -14.20 -1.07 17.12
CA PRO A 233 -15.61 -1.29 17.45
C PRO A 233 -16.43 -1.91 16.31
N ASP A 234 -16.18 -1.49 15.07
CA ASP A 234 -16.87 -2.02 13.88
C ASP A 234 -16.41 -3.45 13.60
N LEU A 235 -15.10 -3.74 13.70
CA LEU A 235 -14.56 -5.09 13.52
C LEU A 235 -15.18 -6.09 14.50
N LEU A 236 -15.43 -5.68 15.75
CA LEU A 236 -16.02 -6.56 16.77
C LEU A 236 -17.52 -6.79 16.59
N THR A 237 -18.20 -6.11 15.67
CA THR A 237 -19.67 -6.12 15.58
C THR A 237 -20.21 -6.35 14.18
N VAL A 238 -19.75 -5.59 13.18
CA VAL A 238 -20.24 -5.58 11.80
C VAL A 238 -20.12 -6.94 11.09
N PRO A 239 -18.98 -7.66 11.11
CA PRO A 239 -18.89 -8.94 10.42
C PRO A 239 -19.87 -9.99 10.97
N PHE A 240 -20.14 -9.98 12.29
CA PHE A 240 -21.13 -10.88 12.90
C PHE A 240 -22.57 -10.52 12.51
N GLN A 241 -22.87 -9.22 12.37
CA GLN A 241 -24.16 -8.75 11.85
C GLN A 241 -24.35 -9.18 10.39
N ALA A 242 -23.33 -8.98 9.55
CA ALA A 242 -23.35 -9.40 8.14
C ALA A 242 -23.55 -10.92 8.03
N PHE A 243 -22.80 -11.71 8.81
CA PHE A 243 -22.92 -13.17 8.83
C PHE A 243 -24.31 -13.65 9.27
N LYS A 244 -24.91 -13.00 10.27
CA LYS A 244 -26.29 -13.32 10.72
C LYS A 244 -27.34 -12.97 9.67
N GLN A 245 -27.13 -11.87 8.94
CA GLN A 245 -28.08 -11.38 7.94
C GLN A 245 -27.98 -12.13 6.61
N TYR A 246 -26.77 -12.57 6.23
CA TYR A 246 -26.48 -13.14 4.91
C TYR A 246 -25.79 -14.51 5.05
N PRO A 247 -26.55 -15.62 4.95
CA PRO A 247 -26.00 -16.99 5.01
C PRO A 247 -25.00 -17.33 3.89
N ASN A 248 -24.94 -16.51 2.84
CA ASN A 248 -23.98 -16.56 1.76
C ASN A 248 -22.68 -15.79 2.05
N MET A 249 -22.53 -15.17 3.22
CA MET A 249 -21.21 -14.78 3.72
C MET A 249 -20.46 -16.04 4.16
N LYS A 250 -19.48 -16.48 3.37
CA LYS A 250 -18.79 -17.77 3.55
C LYS A 250 -17.43 -17.68 4.20
N GLY A 251 -16.91 -16.48 4.40
CA GLY A 251 -15.60 -16.31 5.01
C GLY A 251 -15.29 -14.90 5.43
N MET A 252 -14.15 -14.77 6.10
CA MET A 252 -13.58 -13.48 6.49
C MET A 252 -12.09 -13.47 6.17
N GLY A 253 -11.54 -12.32 5.77
CA GLY A 253 -10.15 -12.24 5.32
C GLY A 253 -9.50 -10.87 5.47
N VAL A 254 -8.25 -10.79 5.00
CA VAL A 254 -7.46 -9.57 4.91
C VAL A 254 -7.07 -9.36 3.46
N THR A 255 -7.29 -8.16 2.96
CA THR A 255 -7.15 -7.72 1.55
C THR A 255 -6.27 -6.48 1.45
N THR A 256 -5.38 -6.31 2.42
CA THR A 256 -4.48 -5.17 2.54
C THR A 256 -3.54 -5.05 1.34
N GLU A 257 -3.27 -3.82 0.91
CA GLU A 257 -2.27 -3.57 -0.13
C GLU A 257 -0.84 -3.82 0.38
N THR A 258 -0.60 -3.69 1.70
CA THR A 258 0.68 -4.04 2.32
C THR A 258 0.56 -4.55 3.75
N VAL A 259 1.46 -5.45 4.11
CA VAL A 259 1.65 -5.95 5.49
C VAL A 259 2.77 -5.17 6.21
N ASN A 260 2.90 -5.33 7.53
CA ASN A 260 3.86 -4.62 8.43
C ASN A 260 3.42 -3.24 8.94
N ASN A 261 2.13 -3.09 9.26
CA ASN A 261 1.56 -1.94 9.98
C ASN A 261 0.39 -2.45 10.84
N ASN A 262 -0.06 -1.70 11.85
CA ASN A 262 -1.32 -1.96 12.57
C ASN A 262 -1.59 -3.44 12.92
N GLU A 263 -0.58 -4.20 13.37
CA GLU A 263 -0.63 -5.67 13.44
C GLU A 263 -1.79 -6.21 14.29
N TYR A 264 -2.23 -5.46 15.30
CA TYR A 264 -3.39 -5.81 16.11
C TYR A 264 -4.68 -5.89 15.29
N ILE A 265 -4.85 -5.03 14.29
CA ILE A 265 -6.02 -5.03 13.42
C ILE A 265 -6.09 -6.33 12.61
N TYR A 266 -4.98 -6.75 12.02
CA TYR A 266 -4.92 -8.01 11.27
C TYR A 266 -5.07 -9.22 12.19
N GLN A 267 -4.42 -9.22 13.36
CA GLN A 267 -4.58 -10.32 14.32
C GLN A 267 -6.00 -10.43 14.85
N LEU A 268 -6.66 -9.30 15.14
CA LEU A 268 -8.06 -9.28 15.55
C LEU A 268 -8.91 -9.89 14.44
N THR A 269 -8.77 -9.37 13.21
CA THR A 269 -9.51 -9.83 12.02
C THR A 269 -9.37 -11.34 11.84
N LEU A 270 -8.16 -11.88 11.77
CA LEU A 270 -7.94 -13.31 11.56
C LEU A 270 -8.41 -14.19 12.73
N GLY A 271 -8.64 -13.61 13.91
CA GLY A 271 -9.16 -14.31 15.09
C GLY A 271 -10.69 -14.38 15.16
N LEU A 272 -11.42 -13.47 14.50
CA LEU A 272 -12.89 -13.39 14.57
C LEU A 272 -13.63 -14.64 14.04
N PRO A 273 -13.19 -15.32 12.97
CA PRO A 273 -13.87 -16.51 12.46
C PRO A 273 -13.94 -17.67 13.48
N TRP A 274 -13.09 -17.63 14.51
CA TRP A 274 -13.02 -18.63 15.57
C TRP A 274 -13.86 -18.28 16.80
N GLN A 275 -14.61 -17.17 16.76
CA GLN A 275 -15.46 -16.72 17.86
C GLN A 275 -16.90 -17.17 17.66
N ASN A 276 -17.63 -17.35 18.77
CA ASN A 276 -19.06 -17.64 18.71
C ASN A 276 -19.83 -16.38 18.24
N PRO A 277 -20.50 -16.40 17.08
CA PRO A 277 -21.19 -15.23 16.53
C PRO A 277 -22.39 -14.76 17.38
N GLN A 278 -22.85 -15.56 18.35
CA GLN A 278 -23.92 -15.19 19.28
C GLN A 278 -23.39 -14.50 20.56
N GLN A 279 -22.07 -14.50 20.79
CA GLN A 279 -21.47 -13.91 21.97
C GLN A 279 -20.86 -12.55 21.66
N THR A 280 -21.05 -11.59 22.57
CA THR A 280 -20.35 -10.30 22.48
C THR A 280 -18.89 -10.48 22.86
N ILE A 281 -17.98 -10.01 22.01
CA ILE A 281 -16.55 -10.03 22.29
C ILE A 281 -16.18 -8.83 23.16
N ASN A 282 -15.54 -9.08 24.30
CA ASN A 282 -14.98 -8.02 25.14
C ASN A 282 -13.67 -7.50 24.52
N GLY A 283 -13.75 -6.40 23.76
CA GLY A 283 -12.60 -5.80 23.09
C GLY A 283 -11.46 -5.40 24.04
N THR A 284 -11.79 -4.95 25.26
CA THR A 284 -10.79 -4.56 26.27
C THR A 284 -9.97 -5.76 26.73
N GLU A 285 -10.65 -6.86 27.06
CA GLU A 285 -9.98 -8.10 27.48
C GLU A 285 -9.17 -8.71 26.33
N HIS A 286 -9.74 -8.72 25.12
CA HIS A 286 -9.04 -9.22 23.93
C HIS A 286 -7.73 -8.45 23.67
N LEU A 287 -7.77 -7.12 23.81
CA LEU A 287 -6.61 -6.25 23.69
C LEU A 287 -5.58 -6.53 24.80
N GLU A 288 -6.02 -6.64 26.06
CA GLU A 288 -5.12 -6.93 27.18
C GLU A 288 -4.35 -8.24 26.96
N GLN A 289 -5.07 -9.28 26.53
CA GLN A 289 -4.47 -10.58 26.25
C GLN A 289 -3.51 -10.55 25.05
N PHE A 290 -3.84 -9.80 24.00
CA PHE A 290 -2.92 -9.59 22.87
C PHE A 290 -1.60 -8.96 23.33
N ILE A 291 -1.66 -7.90 24.14
CA ILE A 291 -0.45 -7.21 24.64
C ILE A 291 0.40 -8.15 25.49
N ARG A 292 -0.22 -8.96 26.36
CA ARG A 292 0.47 -9.98 27.18
C ARG A 292 1.17 -11.04 26.31
N ARG A 293 0.57 -11.48 25.21
CA ARG A 293 1.20 -12.41 24.26
C ARG A 293 2.32 -11.73 23.46
N ARG A 294 2.10 -10.49 23.03
CA ARG A 294 3.02 -9.73 22.20
C ARG A 294 4.32 -9.37 22.93
N TYR A 295 4.24 -8.92 24.17
CA TYR A 295 5.40 -8.50 24.96
C TYR A 295 5.92 -9.58 25.90
N GLY A 296 5.07 -10.56 26.24
CA GLY A 296 5.28 -11.49 27.33
C GLY A 296 4.65 -10.99 28.62
N ALA A 297 4.09 -11.90 29.43
CA ALA A 297 3.23 -11.55 30.57
C ALA A 297 3.89 -10.62 31.61
N LYS A 298 5.22 -10.71 31.81
CA LYS A 298 5.98 -9.87 32.74
C LYS A 298 6.38 -8.50 32.15
N LYS A 299 6.26 -8.33 30.83
CA LYS A 299 6.71 -7.16 30.07
C LYS A 299 5.54 -6.38 29.47
N ALA A 300 4.32 -6.91 29.53
CA ALA A 300 3.08 -6.16 29.34
C ALA A 300 2.74 -5.36 30.61
N THR A 301 3.55 -4.34 30.89
CA THR A 301 3.47 -3.57 32.13
C THR A 301 2.17 -2.75 32.20
N PRO A 302 1.76 -2.27 33.39
CA PRO A 302 0.56 -1.43 33.52
C PRO A 302 0.61 -0.19 32.62
N LEU A 303 1.77 0.46 32.49
CA LEU A 303 1.95 1.59 31.58
C LEU A 303 1.76 1.18 30.10
N ALA A 304 2.30 0.04 29.69
CA ALA A 304 2.12 -0.46 28.34
C ALA A 304 0.65 -0.80 28.04
N GLN A 305 -0.03 -1.47 28.97
CA GLN A 305 -1.46 -1.81 28.86
C GLN A 305 -2.32 -0.54 28.75
N ASP A 306 -2.09 0.44 29.61
CA ASP A 306 -2.85 1.68 29.61
C ASP A 306 -2.58 2.53 28.36
N ALA A 307 -1.34 2.53 27.85
CA ALA A 307 -1.00 3.18 26.58
C ALA A 307 -1.76 2.58 25.40
N TRP A 308 -1.77 1.25 25.28
CA TRP A 308 -2.52 0.57 24.22
C TRP A 308 -4.03 0.79 24.34
N ASN A 309 -4.58 0.79 25.56
CA ASN A 309 -5.99 1.11 25.79
C ASN A 309 -6.36 2.55 25.40
N LYS A 310 -5.42 3.50 25.50
CA LYS A 310 -5.59 4.86 24.96
C LYS A 310 -5.56 4.87 23.42
N LEU A 311 -4.61 4.15 22.82
CA LEU A 311 -4.50 4.02 21.36
C LEU A 311 -5.75 3.35 20.76
N SER A 312 -6.28 2.31 21.40
CA SER A 312 -7.48 1.61 20.93
C SER A 312 -8.75 2.47 20.92
N LYS A 313 -8.81 3.50 21.76
CA LYS A 313 -9.91 4.48 21.83
C LYS A 313 -9.65 5.75 21.01
N THR A 314 -8.56 5.77 20.25
CA THR A 314 -8.15 6.93 19.45
C THR A 314 -7.79 6.51 18.02
N VAL A 315 -6.54 6.12 17.80
CA VAL A 315 -6.01 5.75 16.47
C VAL A 315 -6.65 4.48 15.90
N TRP A 316 -7.26 3.63 16.72
CA TRP A 316 -7.99 2.45 16.24
C TRP A 316 -9.51 2.51 16.47
N ASP A 317 -10.04 3.69 16.79
CA ASP A 317 -11.48 4.00 16.88
C ASP A 317 -11.83 5.13 15.90
N CYS A 318 -11.60 4.89 14.60
CA CYS A 318 -11.95 5.87 13.57
C CYS A 318 -13.45 5.89 13.28
N ARG A 319 -14.12 7.00 13.67
CA ARG A 319 -15.56 7.24 13.45
C ARG A 319 -15.87 8.38 12.48
N SER A 320 -14.86 8.95 11.83
CA SER A 320 -14.99 10.12 10.95
C SER A 320 -15.48 9.80 9.54
N GLY A 321 -15.87 8.55 9.27
CA GLY A 321 -16.22 8.06 7.93
C GLY A 321 -15.02 7.87 6.99
N GLN A 322 -13.79 8.12 7.46
CA GLN A 322 -12.58 7.89 6.67
C GLN A 322 -12.44 6.40 6.31
N ALA A 323 -12.06 6.14 5.07
CA ALA A 323 -11.84 4.79 4.57
C ALA A 323 -10.40 4.29 4.80
N SER A 324 -9.45 5.20 5.01
CA SER A 324 -8.02 4.91 5.14
C SER A 324 -7.38 5.69 6.29
N GLN A 325 -6.15 5.31 6.62
CA GLN A 325 -5.25 6.11 7.45
C GLN A 325 -4.99 7.50 6.86
N SER A 326 -4.65 8.46 7.74
CA SER A 326 -4.13 9.77 7.33
C SER A 326 -2.63 9.70 7.06
N LYS A 327 -2.17 10.37 6.01
CA LYS A 327 -0.75 10.56 5.71
C LYS A 327 -0.16 11.68 6.56
N SER A 328 1.12 11.57 6.90
CA SER A 328 1.85 12.72 7.40
C SER A 328 2.09 13.71 6.25
N ILE A 329 2.09 15.01 6.58
CA ILE A 329 2.37 16.05 5.59
C ILE A 329 3.76 15.88 4.95
N ILE A 330 4.72 15.22 5.63
CA ILE A 330 6.06 14.95 5.10
C ILE A 330 6.03 14.15 3.78
N GLU A 331 5.02 13.29 3.63
CA GLU A 331 4.86 12.39 2.48
C GLU A 331 4.29 13.08 1.26
N LYS A 332 3.73 14.29 1.41
CA LYS A 332 3.17 15.07 0.30
C LYS A 332 4.13 16.17 -0.13
N LEU A 333 3.97 16.65 -1.35
CA LEU A 333 4.63 17.88 -1.79
C LEU A 333 4.25 19.05 -0.85
N PRO A 334 5.24 19.75 -0.26
CA PRO A 334 4.98 20.88 0.62
C PRO A 334 4.06 21.94 0.00
N ASP A 335 3.19 22.52 0.82
CA ASP A 335 2.30 23.62 0.46
C ASP A 335 1.97 24.46 1.69
N LEU A 336 1.30 25.60 1.51
CA LEU A 336 0.83 26.46 2.58
C LEU A 336 -0.35 25.85 3.36
N ASN A 337 -1.17 25.02 2.70
CA ASN A 337 -2.42 24.50 3.26
C ASN A 337 -2.38 22.96 3.31
N MET A 338 -1.80 22.40 4.36
CA MET A 338 -1.60 20.94 4.48
C MET A 338 -2.27 20.32 5.70
N THR A 339 -2.77 21.08 6.67
CA THR A 339 -3.21 20.52 7.96
C THR A 339 -4.72 20.54 8.20
N GLU A 340 -5.49 21.27 7.37
CA GLU A 340 -6.92 21.51 7.63
C GLU A 340 -7.87 21.04 6.52
N ILE A 341 -7.43 21.04 5.26
CA ILE A 341 -8.33 20.94 4.09
C ILE A 341 -8.33 19.53 3.48
N ASP A 342 -7.22 18.81 3.54
CA ASP A 342 -7.08 17.54 2.84
C ASP A 342 -7.65 16.38 3.65
N LYS A 343 -8.98 16.28 3.62
CA LYS A 343 -9.79 15.20 4.23
C LYS A 343 -10.11 14.08 3.25
N GLY A 344 -9.53 14.11 2.04
CA GLY A 344 -9.79 13.14 0.98
C GLY A 344 -9.12 11.79 1.20
N TRP A 345 -9.08 10.98 0.15
CA TRP A 345 -8.37 9.70 0.13
C TRP A 345 -6.90 9.88 0.51
N LEU A 346 -6.43 9.15 1.53
CA LEU A 346 -5.08 9.31 2.08
C LEU A 346 -4.75 10.78 2.40
N GLY A 347 -5.72 11.51 2.96
CA GLY A 347 -5.62 12.89 3.40
C GLY A 347 -4.65 13.10 4.57
N THR A 348 -4.46 14.34 5.00
CA THR A 348 -3.51 14.72 6.07
C THR A 348 -4.19 15.15 7.36
N VAL A 349 -5.52 15.10 7.41
CA VAL A 349 -6.31 15.47 8.59
C VAL A 349 -6.58 14.25 9.47
N PHE A 350 -5.95 14.24 10.64
CA PHE A 350 -6.09 13.20 11.66
C PHE A 350 -7.42 13.35 12.43
N TRP A 351 -8.11 12.23 12.69
CA TRP A 351 -9.45 12.20 13.31
C TRP A 351 -9.43 12.11 14.84
N TYR A 352 -8.30 11.76 15.44
CA TYR A 352 -8.21 11.37 16.84
C TYR A 352 -7.69 12.50 17.75
N ASN A 353 -7.93 12.35 19.06
CA ASN A 353 -7.42 13.28 20.07
C ASN A 353 -5.91 13.11 20.27
N LYS A 354 -5.12 14.07 19.78
CA LYS A 354 -3.65 14.06 19.87
C LYS A 354 -3.13 14.08 21.32
N THR A 355 -3.85 14.68 22.27
CA THR A 355 -3.43 14.71 23.69
C THR A 355 -3.36 13.29 24.26
N THR A 356 -4.39 12.47 23.99
CA THR A 356 -4.44 11.08 24.46
C THR A 356 -3.36 10.22 23.81
N VAL A 357 -3.05 10.44 22.53
CA VAL A 357 -1.97 9.72 21.83
C VAL A 357 -0.58 10.12 22.36
N VAL A 358 -0.34 11.40 22.64
CA VAL A 358 0.91 11.86 23.29
C VAL A 358 1.06 11.29 24.71
N GLN A 359 -0.04 11.15 25.46
CA GLN A 359 -0.03 10.46 26.76
C GLN A 359 0.37 8.99 26.61
N ALA A 360 -0.21 8.27 25.65
CA ALA A 360 0.15 6.88 25.37
C ALA A 360 1.63 6.74 24.99
N TRP A 361 2.15 7.62 24.14
CA TRP A 361 3.57 7.66 23.80
C TRP A 361 4.46 7.86 25.03
N ASN A 362 4.14 8.82 25.90
CA ASN A 362 4.87 9.03 27.15
C ASN A 362 4.89 7.78 28.03
N GLN A 363 3.77 7.06 28.13
CA GLN A 363 3.67 5.84 28.91
C GLN A 363 4.49 4.68 28.31
N LEU A 364 4.52 4.53 26.99
CA LEU A 364 5.37 3.53 26.33
C LEU A 364 6.87 3.83 26.55
N VAL A 365 7.29 5.09 26.43
CA VAL A 365 8.69 5.47 26.71
C VAL A 365 9.04 5.21 28.18
N GLN A 366 8.18 5.61 29.12
CA GLN A 366 8.41 5.37 30.55
C GLN A 366 8.47 3.88 30.88
N SER A 367 7.56 3.08 30.33
CA SER A 367 7.58 1.63 30.46
C SER A 367 8.96 1.09 30.03
N ALA A 368 9.42 1.44 28.82
CA ALA A 368 10.70 0.98 28.28
C ALA A 368 11.90 1.32 29.19
N LEU A 369 11.91 2.53 29.77
CA LEU A 369 13.02 3.04 30.58
C LEU A 369 13.01 2.51 32.02
N GLN A 370 11.84 2.35 32.62
CA GLN A 370 11.69 2.10 34.06
C GLN A 370 11.34 0.64 34.37
N GLU A 371 10.42 0.05 33.61
CA GLU A 371 9.75 -1.20 34.00
C GLU A 371 10.28 -2.42 33.23
N HIS A 372 10.99 -2.20 32.12
CA HIS A 372 11.60 -3.29 31.36
C HIS A 372 12.99 -3.72 31.84
N HIS A 373 13.61 -3.01 32.81
CA HIS A 373 14.95 -3.30 33.34
C HIS A 373 16.03 -3.51 32.25
N GLY A 374 15.98 -2.72 31.17
CA GLY A 374 16.89 -2.85 30.02
C GLY A 374 16.61 -4.03 29.08
N GLN A 375 15.64 -4.90 29.39
CA GLN A 375 15.23 -6.02 28.55
C GLN A 375 13.88 -5.72 27.88
N VAL A 376 13.94 -4.98 26.78
CA VAL A 376 12.78 -4.60 25.98
C VAL A 376 12.57 -5.60 24.83
N PRO A 377 11.40 -6.28 24.73
CA PRO A 377 11.10 -7.21 23.64
C PRO A 377 11.17 -6.54 22.26
N ALA A 378 11.53 -7.30 21.21
CA ALA A 378 11.59 -6.77 19.84
C ALA A 378 10.25 -6.20 19.36
N SER A 379 9.13 -6.85 19.69
CA SER A 379 7.78 -6.37 19.42
C SER A 379 7.48 -5.04 20.11
N PHE A 380 7.92 -4.86 21.36
CA PHE A 380 7.78 -3.60 22.07
C PHE A 380 8.61 -2.50 21.39
N LYS A 381 9.85 -2.80 20.97
CA LYS A 381 10.70 -1.84 20.25
C LYS A 381 10.04 -1.38 18.95
N PHE A 382 9.40 -2.29 18.22
CA PHE A 382 8.62 -1.96 17.03
C PHE A 382 7.52 -0.95 17.36
N ASP A 383 6.68 -1.23 18.36
CA ASP A 383 5.54 -0.36 18.70
C ASP A 383 5.99 0.99 19.28
N LEU A 384 7.12 1.00 20.01
CA LEU A 384 7.74 2.21 20.53
C LEU A 384 8.25 3.11 19.40
N VAL A 385 8.91 2.54 18.38
CA VAL A 385 9.36 3.26 17.18
C VAL A 385 8.17 3.79 16.39
N ASP A 386 7.14 2.97 16.14
CA ASP A 386 5.96 3.35 15.37
C ASP A 386 5.13 4.45 16.08
N THR A 387 4.97 4.35 17.39
CA THR A 387 4.28 5.40 18.17
C THR A 387 5.10 6.69 18.19
N THR A 388 6.42 6.60 18.33
CA THR A 388 7.30 7.80 18.28
C THR A 388 7.21 8.48 16.92
N ARG A 389 7.25 7.71 15.84
CA ARG A 389 7.01 8.20 14.46
C ARG A 389 5.68 8.94 14.36
N GLU A 390 4.59 8.34 14.85
CA GLU A 390 3.26 8.97 14.82
C GLU A 390 3.28 10.33 15.53
N ILE A 391 3.90 10.45 16.71
CA ILE A 391 3.96 11.74 17.42
C ILE A 391 4.76 12.78 16.63
N LEU A 392 5.96 12.44 16.15
CA LEU A 392 6.79 13.39 15.43
C LEU A 392 6.08 13.87 14.15
N LEU A 393 5.51 12.94 13.38
CA LEU A 393 5.04 13.20 12.02
C LEU A 393 3.56 13.58 11.91
N ALA A 394 2.72 13.18 12.87
CA ALA A 394 1.28 13.53 12.92
C ALA A 394 0.94 14.65 13.92
N THR A 395 1.81 14.90 14.91
CA THR A 395 1.55 15.91 15.95
C THR A 395 2.52 17.09 15.87
N VAL A 396 3.83 16.84 15.94
CA VAL A 396 4.82 17.92 16.02
C VAL A 396 5.05 18.61 14.67
N LEU A 397 5.22 17.82 13.60
CA LEU A 397 5.47 18.37 12.26
C LEU A 397 4.35 19.31 11.78
N PRO A 398 3.04 18.97 11.86
CA PRO A 398 1.96 19.89 11.51
C PRO A 398 2.00 21.20 12.27
N ALA A 399 2.24 21.19 13.60
CA ALA A 399 2.27 22.40 14.41
C ALA A 399 3.45 23.33 14.05
N LEU A 400 4.62 22.75 13.73
CA LEU A 400 5.77 23.51 13.24
C LEU A 400 5.51 24.10 11.85
N HIS A 401 4.85 23.34 10.97
CA HIS A 401 4.45 23.80 9.64
C HIS A 401 3.45 24.97 9.71
N GLU A 402 2.43 24.88 10.56
CA GLU A 402 1.49 25.98 10.80
C GLU A 402 2.21 27.23 11.26
N SER A 403 3.16 27.11 12.19
CA SER A 403 3.95 28.24 12.70
C SER A 403 4.91 28.82 11.66
N LEU A 404 5.48 27.99 10.78
CA LEU A 404 6.26 28.42 9.61
C LEU A 404 5.38 29.25 8.66
N VAL A 405 4.19 28.75 8.32
CA VAL A 405 3.23 29.42 7.41
C VAL A 405 2.73 30.73 8.02
N GLU A 406 2.48 30.78 9.32
CA GLU A 406 2.16 32.03 10.02
C GLU A 406 3.29 33.06 9.91
N GLY A 407 4.55 32.64 10.11
CA GLY A 407 5.70 33.53 9.95
C GLY A 407 5.80 34.09 8.53
N TYR A 408 5.57 33.23 7.52
CA TYR A 408 5.54 33.66 6.13
C TYR A 408 4.41 34.66 5.86
N LYS A 409 3.18 34.38 6.32
CA LYS A 409 2.01 35.27 6.18
C LYS A 409 2.21 36.63 6.87
N ALA A 410 2.95 36.65 7.97
CA ALA A 410 3.31 37.86 8.70
C ALA A 410 4.56 38.58 8.14
N HIS A 411 5.20 38.03 7.09
CA HIS A 411 6.48 38.50 6.56
C HIS A 411 7.63 38.53 7.60
N ASP A 412 7.54 37.66 8.61
CA ASP A 412 8.53 37.52 9.68
C ASP A 412 9.61 36.50 9.28
N VAL A 413 10.64 36.99 8.60
CA VAL A 413 11.77 36.17 8.13
C VAL A 413 12.49 35.44 9.29
N PRO A 414 12.79 36.08 10.44
CA PRO A 414 13.30 35.36 11.61
C PRO A 414 12.44 34.18 12.05
N LYS A 415 11.10 34.34 12.11
CA LYS A 415 10.16 33.26 12.46
C LYS A 415 10.20 32.14 11.42
N VAL A 416 10.20 32.47 10.12
CA VAL A 416 10.31 31.48 9.03
C VAL A 416 11.61 30.66 9.17
N LYS A 417 12.75 31.33 9.40
CA LYS A 417 14.05 30.66 9.61
C LYS A 417 14.04 29.76 10.83
N ALA A 418 13.47 30.23 11.94
CA ALA A 418 13.45 29.50 13.19
C ALA A 418 12.64 28.19 13.07
N TYR A 419 11.39 28.27 12.61
CA TYR A 419 10.55 27.07 12.43
C TYR A 419 11.04 26.19 11.27
N GLY A 420 11.60 26.78 10.21
CA GLY A 420 12.25 26.04 9.13
C GLY A 420 13.39 25.15 9.63
N ARG A 421 14.27 25.67 10.49
CA ARG A 421 15.33 24.86 11.14
C ARG A 421 14.77 23.76 12.04
N GLN A 422 13.69 24.03 12.77
CA GLN A 422 13.04 23.03 13.62
C GLN A 422 12.43 21.89 12.80
N ILE A 423 11.78 22.20 11.67
CA ILE A 423 11.25 21.19 10.74
C ILE A 423 12.38 20.30 10.20
N VAL A 424 13.48 20.90 9.73
CA VAL A 424 14.65 20.13 9.25
C VAL A 424 15.22 19.24 10.35
N ALA A 425 15.31 19.75 11.59
CA ALA A 425 15.79 18.97 12.73
C ALA A 425 14.85 17.80 13.06
N LEU A 426 13.54 18.04 13.07
CA LEU A 426 12.52 17.02 13.33
C LEU A 426 12.56 15.91 12.29
N ILE A 427 12.69 16.24 11.00
CA ILE A 427 12.77 15.24 9.91
C ILE A 427 14.01 14.35 10.10
N ARG A 428 15.16 14.92 10.46
CA ARG A 428 16.38 14.16 10.75
C ARG A 428 16.25 13.27 11.98
N ASP A 429 15.57 13.76 13.02
CA ASP A 429 15.33 12.97 14.23
C ASP A 429 14.35 11.81 13.98
N ALA A 430 13.29 12.05 13.20
CA ALA A 430 12.38 11.00 12.76
C ALA A 430 13.13 9.94 11.94
N ASP A 431 13.96 10.36 10.98
CA ASP A 431 14.79 9.46 10.18
C ASP A 431 15.73 8.61 11.05
N LYS A 432 16.36 9.23 12.07
CA LYS A 432 17.22 8.54 13.03
C LYS A 432 16.46 7.46 13.81
N VAL A 433 15.27 7.76 14.32
CA VAL A 433 14.42 6.79 15.05
C VAL A 433 14.01 5.64 14.15
N LEU A 434 13.51 5.94 12.96
CA LEU A 434 13.01 4.94 12.00
C LEU A 434 14.14 4.02 11.51
N SER A 435 15.34 4.56 11.32
CA SER A 435 16.53 3.80 10.91
C SER A 435 17.02 2.79 11.96
N THR A 436 16.47 2.79 13.18
CA THR A 436 16.80 1.77 14.20
C THR A 436 16.06 0.44 13.99
N SER A 437 15.06 0.41 13.10
CA SER A 437 14.20 -0.75 12.87
C SER A 437 14.19 -1.15 11.39
N PRO A 438 14.37 -2.44 11.05
CA PRO A 438 14.34 -2.89 9.67
C PRO A 438 12.96 -2.72 9.02
N PHE A 439 11.88 -2.65 9.81
CA PHE A 439 10.51 -2.48 9.32
C PHE A 439 10.20 -1.04 8.87
N PHE A 440 11.06 -0.09 9.25
CA PHE A 440 10.92 1.33 8.92
C PHE A 440 12.15 1.85 8.15
N SER A 441 12.84 0.98 7.42
CA SER A 441 14.15 1.27 6.83
C SER A 441 14.12 1.20 5.31
N PHE A 442 14.47 2.30 4.65
CA PHE A 442 14.62 2.33 3.20
C PHE A 442 15.80 1.48 2.74
N SER A 443 16.88 1.44 3.53
CA SER A 443 18.02 0.55 3.27
C SER A 443 17.61 -0.92 3.25
N ALA A 444 16.70 -1.34 4.14
CA ALA A 444 16.19 -2.70 4.15
C ALA A 444 15.40 -3.01 2.87
N TRP A 445 14.51 -2.11 2.45
CA TRP A 445 13.75 -2.23 1.21
C TRP A 445 14.64 -2.36 -0.04
N ILE A 446 15.62 -1.47 -0.16
CA ILE A 446 16.54 -1.48 -1.31
C ILE A 446 17.45 -2.70 -1.29
N ARG A 447 17.90 -3.12 -0.11
CA ARG A 447 18.67 -4.36 0.04
C ARG A 447 17.86 -5.57 -0.39
N ASP A 448 16.62 -5.72 0.07
CA ASP A 448 15.77 -6.86 -0.27
C ASP A 448 15.50 -6.90 -1.78
N ALA A 449 15.28 -5.74 -2.44
CA ALA A 449 15.17 -5.66 -3.90
C ALA A 449 16.46 -6.09 -4.62
N LYS A 450 17.64 -5.76 -4.10
CA LYS A 450 18.93 -6.17 -4.70
C LYS A 450 19.28 -7.63 -4.46
N GLU A 451 18.86 -8.19 -3.33
CA GLU A 451 19.12 -9.58 -2.92
C GLU A 451 18.09 -10.54 -3.52
N SER A 452 16.93 -10.08 -4.01
CA SER A 452 15.90 -10.93 -4.62
C SER A 452 16.34 -11.62 -5.93
N ILE A 453 17.51 -11.28 -6.47
CA ILE A 453 18.11 -11.96 -7.63
C ILE A 453 18.88 -13.21 -7.25
N ASP A 454 19.21 -13.37 -5.97
CA ASP A 454 19.98 -14.51 -5.50
C ASP A 454 19.07 -15.75 -5.53
N PRO A 455 19.63 -16.93 -5.87
CA PRO A 455 18.84 -18.15 -5.99
C PRO A 455 18.11 -18.44 -4.68
N ILE A 456 16.85 -18.87 -4.79
CA ILE A 456 16.08 -19.34 -3.63
C ILE A 456 16.85 -20.52 -3.02
N ARG A 457 17.01 -20.59 -1.69
CA ARG A 457 17.77 -21.67 -1.04
C ARG A 457 17.31 -23.04 -1.56
N GLY A 458 18.23 -23.79 -2.16
CA GLY A 458 17.95 -25.11 -2.76
C GLY A 458 17.74 -25.11 -4.28
N SER A 459 17.70 -23.94 -4.93
CA SER A 459 17.70 -23.81 -6.40
C SER A 459 19.12 -23.79 -6.98
N SER A 460 19.25 -24.13 -8.27
CA SER A 460 20.55 -24.13 -8.97
C SER A 460 21.07 -22.70 -9.18
N GLN A 461 22.39 -22.52 -9.18
CA GLN A 461 22.99 -21.22 -9.49
C GLN A 461 22.65 -20.81 -10.93
N VAL A 462 22.00 -19.64 -11.07
CA VAL A 462 21.65 -19.10 -12.38
C VAL A 462 22.81 -18.29 -12.95
N THR A 463 23.44 -18.80 -14.00
CA THR A 463 24.50 -18.11 -14.77
C THR A 463 23.91 -17.06 -15.72
N PHE A 464 24.62 -15.96 -15.94
CA PHE A 464 24.23 -14.96 -16.94
C PHE A 464 24.80 -15.38 -18.30
N SER A 465 23.98 -15.90 -19.22
CA SER A 465 24.41 -16.11 -20.60
C SER A 465 24.12 -14.84 -21.44
N ALA A 466 25.07 -14.46 -22.29
CA ALA A 466 24.91 -13.30 -23.16
C ALA A 466 23.92 -13.62 -24.28
N ALA A 467 22.82 -12.88 -24.38
CA ALA A 467 22.02 -12.84 -25.60
C ALA A 467 22.81 -12.04 -26.66
N THR A 468 22.83 -12.56 -27.88
CA THR A 468 23.55 -12.05 -29.04
C THR A 468 23.36 -10.54 -29.27
N GLY A 469 24.48 -9.79 -29.30
CA GLY A 469 24.54 -8.45 -29.90
C GLY A 469 24.40 -7.23 -28.98
N GLY A 470 24.52 -7.37 -27.66
CA GLY A 470 24.49 -6.23 -26.71
C GLY A 470 25.51 -6.37 -25.57
N ALA A 471 25.59 -5.35 -24.70
CA ALA A 471 26.39 -5.43 -23.48
C ALA A 471 25.91 -6.62 -22.61
N SER A 472 26.85 -7.45 -22.15
CA SER A 472 26.51 -8.63 -21.34
C SER A 472 25.76 -8.23 -20.07
N PRO A 473 24.60 -8.86 -19.76
CA PRO A 473 23.86 -8.58 -18.54
C PRO A 473 24.72 -8.89 -17.32
N THR A 474 24.86 -7.94 -16.41
CA THR A 474 25.63 -8.11 -15.16
C THR A 474 24.71 -8.24 -13.95
N LYS A 475 25.20 -8.89 -12.89
CA LYS A 475 24.53 -8.90 -11.57
C LYS A 475 24.23 -7.48 -11.08
N ALA A 476 25.23 -6.60 -11.16
CA ALA A 476 25.10 -5.21 -10.75
C ALA A 476 24.03 -4.44 -11.55
N GLY A 477 23.96 -4.66 -12.87
CA GLY A 477 22.92 -4.07 -13.72
C GLY A 477 21.51 -4.55 -13.34
N TYR A 478 21.35 -5.83 -13.00
CA TYR A 478 20.05 -6.35 -12.54
C TYR A 478 19.67 -5.78 -11.17
N GLN A 479 20.63 -5.67 -10.24
CA GLN A 479 20.42 -5.02 -8.93
C GLN A 479 20.00 -3.56 -9.08
N GLN A 480 20.60 -2.83 -10.03
CA GLN A 480 20.23 -1.44 -10.32
C GLN A 480 18.83 -1.34 -10.94
N PHE A 481 18.48 -2.27 -11.84
CA PHE A 481 17.12 -2.37 -12.40
C PHE A 481 16.06 -2.56 -11.30
N LEU A 482 16.29 -3.48 -10.36
CA LEU A 482 15.36 -3.73 -9.25
C LEU A 482 15.34 -2.57 -8.25
N GLU A 483 16.48 -1.95 -7.98
CA GLU A 483 16.54 -0.74 -7.16
C GLU A 483 15.70 0.40 -7.77
N SER A 484 15.78 0.61 -9.09
CA SER A 484 14.97 1.63 -9.77
C SER A 484 13.47 1.37 -9.61
N ASN A 485 13.02 0.11 -9.72
CA ASN A 485 11.61 -0.26 -9.50
C ASN A 485 11.21 -0.03 -8.03
N ALA A 486 12.08 -0.42 -7.10
CA ALA A 486 11.86 -0.27 -5.66
C ALA A 486 11.75 1.21 -5.25
N ARG A 487 12.54 2.10 -5.86
CA ARG A 487 12.47 3.55 -5.69
C ARG A 487 11.19 4.13 -6.28
N ASP A 488 10.92 3.82 -7.54
CA ASP A 488 9.77 4.33 -8.28
C ASP A 488 8.47 4.05 -7.53
N LEU A 489 8.24 2.80 -7.14
CA LEU A 489 7.00 2.37 -6.48
C LEU A 489 6.65 3.22 -5.25
N VAL A 490 7.62 3.54 -4.40
CA VAL A 490 7.38 4.27 -3.13
C VAL A 490 7.46 5.80 -3.28
N THR A 491 7.63 6.30 -4.50
CA THR A 491 7.78 7.72 -4.81
C THR A 491 6.90 8.14 -5.99
N TRP A 492 7.37 8.01 -7.23
CA TRP A 492 6.65 8.46 -8.42
C TRP A 492 5.55 7.51 -8.87
N TRP A 493 5.69 6.21 -8.58
CA TRP A 493 4.80 5.10 -8.95
C TRP A 493 4.71 4.84 -10.48
N GLY A 494 5.00 5.85 -11.31
CA GLY A 494 4.90 5.85 -12.76
C GLY A 494 6.08 6.52 -13.48
N PRO A 495 6.02 6.62 -14.83
CA PRO A 495 7.07 7.23 -15.62
C PRO A 495 7.38 8.68 -15.22
N GLU A 496 8.57 9.17 -15.58
CA GLU A 496 8.98 10.55 -15.28
C GLU A 496 7.93 11.55 -15.75
N GLY A 497 7.50 12.43 -14.85
CA GLY A 497 6.57 13.50 -15.18
C GLY A 497 5.16 13.04 -15.55
N THR A 498 4.74 11.81 -15.21
CA THR A 498 3.33 11.46 -15.35
C THR A 498 2.51 12.20 -14.32
N GLY A 499 1.89 13.29 -14.78
CA GLY A 499 0.71 13.97 -14.24
C GLY A 499 0.96 15.19 -13.35
N PRO A 500 0.07 16.19 -13.36
CA PRO A 500 -0.05 17.16 -12.26
C PRO A 500 -0.40 16.41 -10.94
N PRO A 501 -0.29 17.05 -9.76
CA PRO A 501 -0.63 16.40 -8.48
C PRO A 501 -1.96 15.61 -8.56
N GLY A 502 -1.88 14.27 -8.50
CA GLY A 502 -3.04 13.37 -8.61
C GLY A 502 -2.82 12.03 -9.35
N SER A 503 -1.70 11.83 -10.05
CA SER A 503 -1.41 10.66 -10.91
C SER A 503 -0.73 9.45 -10.21
N LEU A 504 -0.94 9.29 -8.90
CA LEU A 504 -0.28 8.30 -8.00
C LEU A 504 1.11 8.69 -7.47
N GLN A 505 1.62 9.88 -7.78
CA GLN A 505 2.78 10.42 -7.08
C GLN A 505 2.54 10.41 -5.56
N ASP A 506 3.51 9.87 -4.84
CA ASP A 506 3.51 9.62 -3.41
C ASP A 506 2.34 8.73 -2.92
N TYR A 507 1.64 8.00 -3.80
CA TYR A 507 0.55 7.08 -3.40
C TYR A 507 1.04 6.04 -2.40
N ALA A 508 2.12 5.34 -2.76
CA ALA A 508 2.78 4.37 -1.91
C ALA A 508 3.97 4.94 -1.13
N SER A 509 3.87 6.22 -0.73
CA SER A 509 4.81 6.85 0.18
C SER A 509 5.05 6.02 1.45
N LYS A 510 6.22 6.22 2.05
CA LYS A 510 6.64 5.57 3.31
C LYS A 510 7.26 6.59 4.24
N GLN A 511 7.10 6.40 5.55
CA GLN A 511 7.84 7.15 6.56
C GLN A 511 9.03 6.29 7.01
N TRP A 512 9.96 6.06 6.09
CA TRP A 512 11.15 5.22 6.33
C TRP A 512 12.41 6.05 6.58
N GLY A 513 13.22 5.61 7.54
CA GLY A 513 14.58 6.10 7.72
C GLY A 513 15.41 5.88 6.46
N GLY A 514 16.26 6.84 6.10
CA GLY A 514 16.91 6.95 4.79
C GLY A 514 16.03 7.63 3.75
N LEU A 515 14.75 7.26 3.61
CA LEU A 515 13.84 7.93 2.66
C LEU A 515 13.47 9.34 3.12
N LEU A 516 13.24 9.53 4.42
CA LEU A 516 12.94 10.84 5.00
C LEU A 516 14.01 11.87 4.68
N THR A 517 15.28 11.54 4.91
CA THR A 517 16.40 12.46 4.68
C THR A 517 16.87 12.55 3.23
N SER A 518 16.79 11.46 2.46
CA SER A 518 17.31 11.47 1.07
C SER A 518 16.31 12.00 0.04
N TYR A 519 15.00 11.83 0.26
CA TYR A 519 13.95 12.16 -0.70
C TYR A 519 13.04 13.32 -0.23
N TYR A 520 12.41 13.21 0.94
CA TYR A 520 11.47 14.26 1.39
C TYR A 520 12.16 15.51 1.92
N LEU A 521 13.23 15.39 2.70
CA LEU A 521 13.93 16.54 3.29
C LEU A 521 14.39 17.58 2.23
N PRO A 522 14.91 17.19 1.05
CA PRO A 522 15.18 18.12 -0.05
C PRO A 522 13.95 18.93 -0.48
N ARG A 523 12.77 18.31 -0.63
CA ARG A 523 11.50 19.00 -0.96
C ARG A 523 11.18 20.09 0.06
N TRP A 524 11.24 19.71 1.33
CA TRP A 524 10.92 20.60 2.46
C TRP A 524 11.93 21.72 2.63
N THR A 525 13.22 21.45 2.45
CA THR A 525 14.27 22.47 2.52
C THR A 525 14.12 23.50 1.40
N LEU A 526 13.76 23.07 0.19
CA LEU A 526 13.46 23.95 -0.92
C LEU A 526 12.25 24.84 -0.61
N PHE A 527 11.16 24.26 -0.11
CA PHE A 527 9.95 24.99 0.27
C PHE A 527 10.24 26.06 1.33
N ILE A 528 10.92 25.70 2.41
CA ILE A 528 11.31 26.63 3.49
C ILE A 528 12.14 27.79 2.94
N LYS A 529 13.11 27.50 2.07
CA LYS A 529 13.95 28.54 1.44
C LYS A 529 13.13 29.49 0.57
N GLN A 530 12.15 28.97 -0.17
CA GLN A 530 11.27 29.80 -0.99
C GLN A 530 10.34 30.66 -0.14
N LEU A 531 9.79 30.12 0.96
CA LEU A 531 9.00 30.93 1.90
C LEU A 531 9.84 32.04 2.54
N GLU A 532 11.10 31.76 2.88
CA GLU A 532 12.03 32.78 3.38
C GLU A 532 12.20 33.93 2.38
N GLN A 533 12.47 33.59 1.12
CA GLN A 533 12.65 34.57 0.04
C GLN A 533 11.37 35.35 -0.24
N ALA A 534 10.22 34.68 -0.28
CA ALA A 534 8.92 35.31 -0.53
C ALA A 534 8.52 36.24 0.63
N ALA A 535 8.76 35.84 1.88
CA ALA A 535 8.55 36.67 3.06
C ALA A 535 9.44 37.92 3.05
N ALA A 536 10.74 37.76 2.74
CA ALA A 536 11.68 38.89 2.65
C ALA A 536 11.28 39.89 1.55
N ALA A 537 10.79 39.39 0.41
CA ALA A 537 10.32 40.20 -0.70
C ALA A 537 8.86 40.68 -0.56
N LYS A 538 8.16 40.30 0.52
CA LYS A 538 6.73 40.60 0.76
C LYS A 538 5.83 40.26 -0.43
N ARG A 539 6.10 39.14 -1.10
CA ARG A 539 5.33 38.67 -2.26
C ARG A 539 4.61 37.36 -1.93
N PRO A 540 3.50 37.05 -2.62
CA PRO A 540 2.90 35.74 -2.53
C PRO A 540 3.85 34.66 -3.05
N TRP A 541 3.80 33.50 -2.42
CA TRP A 541 4.37 32.24 -2.87
C TRP A 541 3.28 31.41 -3.52
N THR A 542 3.56 30.84 -4.68
CA THR A 542 2.73 29.80 -5.30
C THR A 542 3.61 28.72 -5.90
N ARG A 543 3.12 27.48 -5.97
CA ARG A 543 3.86 26.36 -6.56
C ARG A 543 4.35 26.65 -7.98
N THR A 544 3.59 27.42 -8.77
CA THR A 544 3.88 27.73 -10.18
C THR A 544 4.79 28.96 -10.32
N SER A 545 4.46 30.08 -9.68
CA SER A 545 5.24 31.32 -9.79
C SER A 545 6.66 31.18 -9.26
N ASP A 546 6.86 30.28 -8.30
CA ASP A 546 8.14 30.06 -7.64
C ASP A 546 8.95 28.93 -8.27
N ASN A 547 8.51 28.38 -9.41
CA ASN A 547 9.17 27.27 -10.09
C ASN A 547 9.39 26.04 -9.18
N PHE A 548 8.57 25.90 -8.11
CA PHE A 548 8.77 24.89 -7.06
C PHE A 548 8.62 23.47 -7.63
N ALA A 549 7.61 23.27 -8.46
CA ALA A 549 7.35 21.98 -9.10
C ALA A 549 8.54 21.51 -9.95
N ASN A 550 9.12 22.38 -10.78
CA ASN A 550 10.26 22.02 -11.64
C ASN A 550 11.54 21.78 -10.86
N LEU A 551 11.82 22.60 -9.83
CA LEU A 551 12.99 22.40 -8.98
C LEU A 551 12.90 21.11 -8.17
N THR A 552 11.69 20.77 -7.70
CA THR A 552 11.41 19.52 -7.01
C THR A 552 11.55 18.34 -7.96
N LEU A 553 10.92 18.40 -9.14
CA LEU A 553 11.03 17.37 -10.17
C LEU A 553 12.49 17.11 -10.54
N ALA A 554 13.28 18.16 -10.80
CA ALA A 554 14.70 18.01 -11.13
C ALA A 554 15.48 17.26 -10.04
N ARG A 555 15.21 17.56 -8.77
CA ARG A 555 15.86 16.88 -7.63
C ARG A 555 15.39 15.44 -7.48
N GLU A 556 14.11 15.18 -7.71
CA GLU A 556 13.56 13.83 -7.69
C GLU A 556 14.10 12.98 -8.83
N THR A 557 14.20 13.53 -10.06
CA THR A 557 14.84 12.88 -11.21
C THR A 557 16.29 12.52 -10.90
N GLU A 558 17.05 13.43 -10.27
CA GLU A 558 18.41 13.15 -9.81
C GLU A 558 18.43 11.99 -8.81
N TRP A 559 17.54 12.00 -7.81
CA TRP A 559 17.43 10.94 -6.81
C TRP A 559 17.05 9.58 -7.41
N GLN A 560 16.18 9.55 -8.43
CA GLN A 560 15.82 8.31 -9.15
C GLN A 560 17.01 7.70 -9.90
N ALA A 561 17.94 8.55 -10.38
CA ALA A 561 19.13 8.11 -11.10
C ALA A 561 20.28 7.63 -10.19
N GLU A 562 20.14 7.76 -8.86
CA GLU A 562 21.17 7.38 -7.90
C GLU A 562 21.23 5.86 -7.66
N ILE A 563 22.35 5.42 -7.07
CA ILE A 563 22.55 4.05 -6.61
C ILE A 563 22.78 4.09 -5.09
N TRP A 564 21.90 3.46 -4.33
CA TRP A 564 21.90 3.46 -2.88
C TRP A 564 23.13 2.75 -2.33
N GLY A 565 23.76 3.37 -1.33
CA GLY A 565 24.98 2.91 -0.68
C GLY A 565 26.26 3.45 -1.32
N ARG A 566 26.16 4.32 -2.34
CA ARG A 566 27.34 4.99 -2.94
C ARG A 566 27.58 6.39 -2.38
N ARG A 567 26.57 7.06 -1.83
CA ARG A 567 26.73 8.39 -1.25
C ARG A 567 27.15 8.31 0.22
N GLY A 568 27.84 9.34 0.69
CA GLY A 568 28.20 9.47 2.09
C GLY A 568 26.96 9.49 2.98
N GLY A 569 26.93 8.63 4.01
CA GLY A 569 25.81 8.51 4.94
C GLY A 569 24.76 7.46 4.55
N GLU A 570 24.85 6.85 3.37
CA GLU A 570 24.01 5.71 2.99
C GLU A 570 24.67 4.39 3.40
N SER A 571 23.86 3.39 3.75
CA SER A 571 24.29 2.03 4.08
C SER A 571 23.29 1.01 3.57
N LEU A 572 23.76 -0.20 3.25
CA LEU A 572 22.90 -1.36 2.98
C LEU A 572 22.63 -2.20 4.25
N GLU A 573 23.12 -1.78 5.40
CA GLU A 573 22.65 -2.36 6.66
C GLU A 573 21.17 -2.08 6.86
N LYS A 574 20.44 -3.09 7.37
CA LYS A 574 18.98 -2.97 7.54
C LYS A 574 18.61 -1.98 8.65
N THR A 575 19.56 -1.65 9.54
CA THR A 575 19.44 -0.61 10.56
C THR A 575 20.71 0.24 10.60
N ASN A 576 20.65 1.39 11.27
CA ASN A 576 21.81 2.25 11.53
C ASN A 576 22.72 1.71 12.66
N GLY A 577 22.47 0.51 13.17
CA GLY A 577 23.22 -0.11 14.27
C GLY A 577 22.99 0.49 15.66
N GLN A 578 22.16 1.53 15.79
CA GLN A 578 21.85 2.16 17.07
C GLN A 578 20.75 1.40 17.81
N GLU A 579 20.79 1.45 19.14
CA GLU A 579 19.75 0.84 19.98
C GLU A 579 18.49 1.73 19.98
N SER A 580 17.36 1.17 19.57
CA SER A 580 16.09 1.87 19.37
C SER A 580 15.54 2.61 20.60
N VAL A 581 15.62 2.02 21.80
CA VAL A 581 15.11 2.61 23.05
C VAL A 581 15.95 3.81 23.44
N GLU A 582 17.27 3.72 23.28
CA GLU A 582 18.19 4.84 23.54
C GLU A 582 17.94 6.01 22.59
N VAL A 583 17.79 5.74 21.30
CA VAL A 583 17.46 6.79 20.31
C VAL A 583 16.09 7.40 20.61
N VAL A 584 15.07 6.59 20.91
CA VAL A 584 13.75 7.09 21.29
C VAL A 584 13.81 7.93 22.56
N ARG A 585 14.61 7.55 23.56
CA ARG A 585 14.80 8.32 24.79
C ARG A 585 15.34 9.73 24.51
N GLU A 586 16.37 9.83 23.66
CA GLU A 586 16.95 11.12 23.26
C GLU A 586 15.92 12.01 22.55
N ILE A 587 15.20 11.44 21.58
CA ILE A 587 14.20 12.16 20.79
C ILE A 587 12.99 12.54 21.65
N TRP A 588 12.56 11.66 22.56
CA TRP A 588 11.52 11.94 23.54
C TRP A 588 11.92 13.12 24.42
N ALA A 589 13.12 13.12 25.00
CA ALA A 589 13.59 14.22 25.83
C ALA A 589 13.61 15.57 25.07
N LYS A 590 13.92 15.55 23.77
CA LYS A 590 13.97 16.75 22.93
C LYS A 590 12.59 17.30 22.56
N TRP A 591 11.64 16.44 22.18
CA TRP A 591 10.37 16.86 21.56
C TRP A 591 9.14 16.75 22.47
N ARG A 592 9.25 16.06 23.61
CA ARG A 592 8.09 15.77 24.47
C ARG A 592 7.32 17.00 24.90
N ASP A 593 8.01 18.01 25.42
CA ASP A 593 7.32 19.17 25.98
C ASP A 593 6.61 19.99 24.89
N LEU A 594 7.18 20.06 23.68
CA LEU A 594 6.50 20.63 22.53
C LEU A 594 5.29 19.78 22.13
N ALA A 595 5.45 18.46 22.02
CA ALA A 595 4.36 17.54 21.66
C ALA A 595 3.17 17.67 22.62
N ILE A 596 3.42 17.74 23.94
CA ILE A 596 2.38 17.95 24.97
C ILE A 596 1.65 19.27 24.74
N ARG A 597 2.38 20.39 24.55
CA ARG A 597 1.78 21.71 24.34
C ARG A 597 0.90 21.76 23.09
N VAL A 598 1.42 21.29 21.95
CA VAL A 598 0.70 21.38 20.67
C VAL A 598 -0.47 20.41 20.60
N ALA A 599 -0.36 19.23 21.24
CA ALA A 599 -1.46 18.28 21.32
C ALA A 599 -2.65 18.82 22.16
N ALA A 600 -2.39 19.72 23.11
CA ALA A 600 -3.40 20.43 23.88
C ALA A 600 -3.97 21.68 23.16
N GLY A 601 -3.58 21.92 21.90
CA GLY A 601 -4.06 23.04 21.09
C GLY A 601 -3.26 24.34 21.26
N SER A 602 -2.11 24.31 21.93
CA SER A 602 -1.21 25.48 21.96
C SER A 602 -0.46 25.62 20.63
N LYS A 603 -0.11 26.86 20.25
CA LYS A 603 0.83 27.09 19.15
C LYS A 603 2.23 26.57 19.51
N ALA A 604 3.01 26.20 18.48
CA ALA A 604 4.32 25.56 18.64
C ALA A 604 5.35 26.45 19.37
#